data_AF-A0A919H710-F1
#
_entry.id   AF-A0A919H710-F1
#
_cell.length_a   1.000
_cell.length_b   1.000
_cell.length_c   1.000
_cell.angle_alpha   90.00
_cell.angle_beta   90.00
_cell.angle_gamma   90.00
#
_symmetry.space_group_name_H-M   'P 1'
#
loop_
_entity.id
_entity.type
_entity.pdbx_description
1 polymer ?
#
loop_
_entity_poly.entity_id
_entity_poly.type
_entity_poly.pdbx_seq_one_letter_code
_entity_poly.pdbx_strand_id
1 'polypeptide(L)'
;MSTAQRDRVAALREALATRVVVSDGAMGTMLQEQDPTLEDFQQLEGCNEVLNATRPDIVRSVHQAYFDAGVDMVETNTFGANATAMSEYDIPTASSSCRSPAPGSPARWPTSSPRAPDSSAGSSAR
;
A
#
# COMPACT_ATOMS: atom_id res chain seq x y z
N MET A 1 19.39 9.24 -11.63
CA MET A 1 18.52 8.08 -11.33
C MET A 1 19.30 6.81 -11.54
N SER A 2 19.12 5.79 -10.69
CA SER A 2 19.81 4.50 -10.85
C SER A 2 19.23 3.70 -12.02
N THR A 3 20.00 2.74 -12.55
CA THR A 3 19.54 1.81 -13.59
C THR A 3 18.29 1.05 -13.15
N ALA A 4 18.29 0.49 -11.95
CA ALA A 4 17.13 -0.20 -11.38
C ALA A 4 15.86 0.68 -11.32
N GLN A 5 16.02 1.98 -11.08
CA GLN A 5 14.90 2.91 -11.03
C GLN A 5 14.35 3.22 -12.42
N ARG A 6 15.20 3.26 -13.46
CA ARG A 6 14.76 3.38 -14.86
C ARG A 6 14.04 2.12 -15.33
N ASP A 7 14.54 0.94 -14.97
CA ASP A 7 13.94 -0.35 -15.37
C ASP A 7 12.52 -0.50 -14.78
N ARG A 8 12.33 -0.12 -13.51
CA ARG A 8 11.00 -0.09 -12.88
C ARG A 8 10.03 0.85 -13.59
N VAL A 9 10.48 2.04 -13.97
CA VAL A 9 9.64 3.01 -14.70
C VAL A 9 9.27 2.48 -16.08
N ALA A 10 10.20 1.85 -16.79
CA ALA A 10 9.92 1.22 -18.08
C ALA A 10 8.89 0.08 -17.94
N ALA A 11 9.05 -0.80 -16.96
CA ALA A 11 8.11 -1.88 -16.69
C ALA A 11 6.70 -1.38 -16.34
N LEU A 12 6.60 -0.31 -15.52
CA LEU A 12 5.32 0.32 -15.20
C LEU A 12 4.66 0.93 -16.44
N ARG A 13 5.42 1.64 -17.27
CA ARG A 13 4.90 2.23 -18.52
C ARG A 13 4.37 1.17 -19.47
N GLU A 14 5.09 0.06 -19.61
CA GLU A 14 4.66 -1.06 -20.43
C GLU A 14 3.37 -1.70 -19.89
N ALA A 15 3.28 -1.93 -18.57
CA ALA A 15 2.07 -2.47 -17.95
C ALA A 15 0.86 -1.56 -18.18
N LEU A 16 1.02 -0.25 -17.99
CA LEU A 16 -0.04 0.74 -18.24
C LEU A 16 -0.45 0.84 -19.73
N ALA A 17 0.45 0.53 -20.66
CA ALA A 17 0.17 0.56 -22.09
C ALA A 17 -0.52 -0.72 -22.61
N THR A 18 -0.30 -1.85 -21.94
CA THR A 18 -0.70 -3.18 -22.45
C THR A 18 -1.91 -3.78 -21.75
N ARG A 19 -2.27 -3.29 -20.55
CA ARG A 19 -3.38 -3.84 -19.76
C ARG A 19 -3.92 -2.85 -18.74
N VAL A 20 -5.09 -3.16 -18.19
CA VAL A 20 -5.57 -2.51 -16.97
C VAL A 20 -4.66 -2.93 -15.81
N VAL A 21 -4.31 -1.96 -14.96
CA VAL A 21 -3.52 -2.17 -13.75
C VAL A 21 -4.39 -1.82 -12.54
N VAL A 22 -4.57 -2.78 -11.63
CA VAL A 22 -5.43 -2.64 -10.46
C VAL A 22 -4.60 -2.26 -9.24
N SER A 23 -4.93 -1.14 -8.59
CA SER A 23 -4.36 -0.76 -7.29
C SER A 23 -5.19 -1.32 -6.13
N ASP A 24 -4.59 -1.32 -4.95
CA ASP A 24 -5.28 -1.52 -3.68
C ASP A 24 -6.38 -0.48 -3.37
N GLY A 25 -7.11 -0.78 -2.30
CA GLY A 25 -8.20 0.05 -1.79
C GLY A 25 -7.79 0.89 -0.57
N ALA A 26 -8.80 1.27 0.22
CA ALA A 26 -8.61 2.13 1.38
C ALA A 26 -7.81 1.45 2.51
N MET A 27 -6.58 1.91 2.70
CA MET A 27 -5.68 1.39 3.73
C MET A 27 -6.19 1.67 5.15
N GLY A 28 -6.73 2.86 5.42
CA GLY A 28 -7.23 3.25 6.74
C GLY A 28 -8.36 2.35 7.27
N THR A 29 -9.28 1.93 6.40
CA THR A 29 -10.37 1.01 6.78
C THR A 29 -9.81 -0.37 7.14
N MET A 30 -8.90 -0.90 6.32
CA MET A 30 -8.27 -2.19 6.57
C MET A 30 -7.43 -2.21 7.85
N LEU A 31 -6.77 -1.11 8.21
CA LEU A 31 -6.07 -1.01 9.50
C LEU A 31 -7.04 -1.06 10.67
N GLN A 32 -8.16 -0.33 10.60
CA GLN A 32 -9.14 -0.29 11.68
C GLN A 32 -9.73 -1.69 11.94
N GLU A 33 -9.89 -2.52 10.91
CA GLU A 33 -10.31 -3.92 11.05
C GLU A 33 -9.30 -4.80 11.78
N GLN A 34 -8.04 -4.39 11.89
CA GLN A 34 -7.01 -5.10 12.66
C GLN A 34 -7.02 -4.70 14.15
N ASP A 35 -7.95 -3.82 14.56
CA ASP A 35 -8.18 -3.37 15.93
C ASP A 35 -6.90 -2.89 16.66
N PRO A 36 -6.10 -1.97 16.08
CA PRO A 36 -4.93 -1.41 16.74
C PRO A 36 -5.32 -0.59 17.97
N THR A 37 -4.57 -0.73 19.04
CA THR A 37 -4.80 -0.03 20.30
C THR A 37 -4.26 1.40 20.27
N LEU A 38 -4.74 2.27 21.17
CA LEU A 38 -4.20 3.64 21.33
C LEU A 38 -2.68 3.66 21.64
N GLU A 39 -2.17 2.62 22.29
CA GLU A 39 -0.73 2.46 22.55
C GLU A 39 0.03 2.22 21.25
N ASP A 40 -0.53 1.44 20.32
CA ASP A 40 0.06 1.20 18.99
C ASP A 40 0.19 2.51 18.19
N PHE A 41 -0.72 3.46 18.39
CA PHE A 41 -0.65 4.81 17.80
C PHE A 41 0.23 5.80 18.58
N GLN A 42 0.85 5.40 19.69
CA GLN A 42 1.59 6.31 20.58
C GLN A 42 0.77 7.52 21.04
N GLN A 43 -0.53 7.35 21.29
CA GLN A 43 -1.47 8.44 21.62
C GLN A 43 -1.72 9.45 20.47
N LEU A 44 -1.30 9.14 19.24
CA LEU A 44 -1.53 9.95 18.04
C LEU A 44 -2.65 9.32 17.20
N GLU A 45 -3.83 9.18 17.82
CA GLU A 45 -5.00 8.57 17.19
C GLU A 45 -5.35 9.29 15.88
N GLY A 46 -5.54 8.52 14.79
CA GLY A 46 -5.77 9.05 13.45
C GLY A 46 -4.51 9.18 12.59
N CYS A 47 -3.30 9.12 13.16
CA CYS A 47 -2.05 9.08 12.39
C CYS A 47 -1.64 7.62 12.08
N ASN A 48 -2.18 7.09 10.98
CA ASN A 48 -1.91 5.72 10.51
C ASN A 48 -0.43 5.48 10.17
N GLU A 49 0.31 6.53 9.83
CA GLU A 49 1.73 6.47 9.48
C GLU A 49 2.61 6.01 10.65
N VAL A 50 2.17 6.24 11.89
CA VAL A 50 2.87 5.77 13.11
C VAL A 50 3.01 4.25 13.11
N LEU A 51 2.01 3.55 12.56
CA LEU A 51 2.00 2.08 12.48
C LEU A 51 3.09 1.52 11.58
N ASN A 52 3.71 2.31 10.70
CA ASN A 52 4.91 1.89 9.97
C ASN A 52 6.08 1.57 10.91
N ALA A 53 6.16 2.27 12.04
CA ALA A 53 7.22 2.11 13.03
C ALA A 53 6.78 1.22 14.20
N THR A 54 5.56 1.38 14.70
CA THR A 54 5.08 0.67 15.89
C THR A 54 4.55 -0.71 15.60
N ARG A 55 3.81 -0.87 14.49
CA ARG A 55 3.13 -2.12 14.11
C ARG A 55 3.30 -2.45 12.62
N PRO A 56 4.56 -2.64 12.16
CA PRO A 56 4.84 -3.00 10.77
C PRO A 56 4.24 -4.36 10.39
N ASP A 57 3.92 -5.21 11.36
CA ASP A 57 3.19 -6.47 11.20
C ASP A 57 1.76 -6.25 10.69
N ILE A 58 1.03 -5.28 11.26
CA ILE A 58 -0.33 -4.93 10.83
C ILE A 58 -0.31 -4.37 9.41
N VAL A 59 0.58 -3.41 9.14
CA VAL A 59 0.71 -2.78 7.82
C VAL A 59 1.02 -3.84 6.75
N ARG A 60 1.92 -4.78 7.06
CA ARG A 60 2.23 -5.90 6.17
C ARG A 60 1.03 -6.82 5.93
N SER A 61 0.28 -7.16 6.98
CA SER A 61 -0.91 -8.00 6.88
C SER A 61 -1.93 -7.41 5.91
N VAL A 62 -2.18 -6.10 6.02
CA VAL A 62 -3.07 -5.37 5.11
C VAL A 62 -2.58 -5.40 3.67
N HIS A 63 -1.29 -5.12 3.41
CA HIS A 63 -0.75 -5.23 2.05
C HIS A 63 -0.86 -6.67 1.51
N GLN A 64 -0.62 -7.68 2.34
CA GLN A 64 -0.74 -9.07 1.94
C GLN A 64 -2.18 -9.41 1.54
N ALA A 65 -3.18 -8.95 2.31
CA ALA A 65 -4.58 -9.14 1.98
C ALA A 65 -4.94 -8.55 0.60
N TYR A 66 -4.39 -7.39 0.25
CA TYR A 66 -4.58 -6.82 -1.09
C TYR A 66 -3.90 -7.65 -2.19
N PHE A 67 -2.68 -8.14 -1.96
CA PHE A 67 -2.03 -9.03 -2.91
C PHE A 67 -2.79 -10.34 -3.10
N ASP A 68 -3.34 -10.91 -2.02
CA ASP A 68 -4.15 -12.13 -2.06
C ASP A 68 -5.47 -11.90 -2.83
N ALA A 69 -6.01 -10.67 -2.80
CA ALA A 69 -7.15 -10.26 -3.64
C ALA A 69 -6.79 -10.08 -5.13
N GLY A 70 -5.50 -10.10 -5.47
CA GLY A 70 -5.00 -10.05 -6.85
C GLY A 70 -4.79 -8.64 -7.41
N VAL A 71 -4.47 -7.66 -6.55
CA VAL A 71 -4.04 -6.32 -7.02
C VAL A 71 -2.67 -6.41 -7.71
N ASP A 72 -2.46 -5.54 -8.69
CA ASP A 72 -1.17 -5.43 -9.37
C ASP A 72 -0.18 -4.55 -8.60
N MET A 73 -0.69 -3.57 -7.85
CA MET A 73 0.09 -2.63 -7.07
C MET A 73 -0.59 -2.29 -5.75
N VAL A 74 0.22 -1.88 -4.78
CA VAL A 74 -0.22 -1.35 -3.50
C VAL A 74 0.44 0.00 -3.27
N GLU A 75 -0.26 0.91 -2.59
CA GLU A 75 0.31 2.16 -2.13
C GLU A 75 1.13 1.95 -0.85
N THR A 76 2.00 2.89 -0.50
CA THR A 76 2.65 2.88 0.81
C THR A 76 1.72 3.48 1.87
N ASN A 77 1.80 3.03 3.12
CA ASN A 77 1.08 3.65 4.25
C ASN A 77 1.71 5.00 4.64
N THR A 78 1.70 5.98 3.73
CA THR A 78 2.38 7.28 3.90
C THR A 78 1.54 8.44 3.38
N PHE A 79 0.22 8.28 3.29
CA PHE A 79 -0.69 9.28 2.71
C PHE A 79 -0.66 10.60 3.51
N GLY A 80 -0.75 10.50 4.84
CA GLY A 80 -0.62 11.59 5.82
C GLY A 80 0.82 11.98 6.14
N ALA A 81 1.83 11.34 5.55
CA ALA A 81 3.24 11.65 5.79
C ALA A 81 3.69 12.95 5.07
N ASN A 82 2.88 14.00 5.11
CA ASN A 82 3.16 15.32 4.54
C ASN A 82 3.26 16.40 5.63
N ALA A 83 3.82 17.57 5.30
CA ALA A 83 4.14 18.57 6.31
C ALA A 83 2.92 19.13 7.05
N THR A 84 1.82 19.32 6.33
CA THR A 84 0.59 19.88 6.87
C THR A 84 -0.06 18.89 7.83
N ALA A 85 -0.27 17.64 7.39
CA ALA A 85 -0.89 16.61 8.23
C ALA A 85 -0.05 16.28 9.48
N MET A 86 1.28 16.19 9.36
CA MET A 86 2.13 15.88 10.52
C MET A 86 2.18 17.01 11.55
N SER A 87 1.94 18.26 11.13
CA SER A 87 1.88 19.41 12.05
C SER A 87 0.66 19.38 12.97
N GLU A 88 -0.41 18.67 12.60
CA GLU A 88 -1.59 18.48 13.45
C GLU A 88 -1.31 17.53 14.63
N TYR A 89 -0.24 16.74 14.54
CA TYR A 89 0.17 15.75 15.54
C TYR A 89 1.44 16.15 16.31
N ASP A 90 1.92 17.40 16.15
CA ASP A 90 3.20 17.90 16.69
C ASP A 90 4.42 17.02 16.31
N ILE A 91 4.31 16.20 15.26
CA ILE A 91 5.40 15.36 14.78
C ILE A 91 6.25 16.22 13.83
N PRO A 92 7.56 16.39 14.11
CA PRO A 92 8.43 17.08 13.16
C PRO A 92 8.36 16.39 11.81
N THR A 93 8.19 17.19 10.75
CA THR A 93 8.18 16.77 9.34
C THR A 93 9.32 15.82 8.95
N ALA A 94 10.40 15.83 9.73
CA ALA A 94 11.62 15.07 9.59
C ALA A 94 11.64 13.70 10.31
N SER A 95 10.55 13.22 10.92
CA SER A 95 10.52 11.84 11.44
C SER A 95 10.58 10.85 10.25
N SER A 96 11.80 10.47 9.89
CA SER A 96 12.10 9.60 8.75
C SER A 96 11.44 8.22 8.87
N SER A 97 11.10 7.80 10.09
CA SER A 97 10.41 6.56 10.38
C SER A 97 9.00 6.50 9.80
N CYS A 98 8.21 7.58 9.87
CA CYS A 98 6.83 7.60 9.36
C CYS A 98 6.77 7.68 7.82
N ARG A 99 7.79 8.29 7.20
CA ARG A 99 7.92 8.41 5.74
C ARG A 99 8.50 7.16 5.08
N SER A 100 9.13 6.30 5.85
CA SER A 100 9.72 5.08 5.33
C SER A 100 8.65 4.02 5.17
N PRO A 101 8.60 3.30 4.04
CA PRO A 101 7.71 2.15 3.92
C PRO A 101 8.04 1.14 5.02
N ALA A 102 7.01 0.47 5.55
CA ALA A 102 7.18 -0.55 6.57
C ALA A 102 8.25 -1.58 6.13
N PRO A 103 9.21 -1.93 7.00
CA PRO A 103 10.33 -2.79 6.65
C PRO A 103 9.81 -4.12 6.11
N GLY A 104 10.15 -4.40 4.85
CA GLY A 104 9.78 -5.58 4.09
C GLY A 104 8.37 -5.57 3.48
N SER A 105 7.65 -4.45 3.44
CA SER A 105 6.61 -4.26 2.43
C SER A 105 7.24 -4.51 1.06
N PRO A 106 6.67 -5.38 0.21
CA PRO A 106 7.28 -5.72 -1.05
C PRO A 106 7.29 -4.48 -1.95
N ALA A 107 8.42 -3.79 -2.02
CA ALA A 107 8.73 -2.84 -3.09
C ALA A 107 8.89 -3.52 -4.45
N ARG A 108 8.75 -4.85 -4.48
CA ARG A 108 8.99 -5.73 -5.61
C ARG A 108 7.65 -6.27 -6.10
N TRP A 109 7.25 -5.74 -7.24
CA TRP A 109 6.32 -6.34 -8.18
C TRP A 109 6.62 -7.84 -8.34
N PRO A 110 5.71 -8.76 -8.00
CA PRO A 110 5.79 -10.11 -8.51
C PRO A 110 5.66 -10.02 -10.05
N THR A 111 6.74 -10.36 -10.75
CA THR A 111 6.79 -10.38 -12.22
C THR A 111 6.20 -11.69 -12.73
N SER A 112 4.95 -11.99 -12.37
CA SER A 112 4.12 -13.09 -12.90
C SER A 112 2.93 -13.25 -11.96
N SER A 113 1.67 -13.18 -12.39
CA SER A 113 1.11 -13.87 -13.55
C SER A 113 0.12 -12.97 -14.30
N PRO A 114 -0.01 -13.08 -15.64
CA PRO A 114 -1.15 -12.48 -16.33
C PRO A 114 -2.44 -13.00 -15.69
N ARG A 115 -3.30 -12.08 -15.26
CA ARG A 115 -4.68 -12.39 -14.92
C ARG A 115 -5.29 -13.10 -16.13
N ALA A 116 -5.85 -14.29 -15.93
CA ALA A 116 -6.62 -14.94 -16.98
C ALA A 116 -7.69 -13.95 -17.49
N PRO A 117 -7.91 -13.83 -18.81
CA PRO A 117 -8.96 -12.97 -19.33
C PRO A 117 -10.29 -13.35 -18.68
N ASP A 118 -11.13 -12.35 -18.38
CA ASP A 118 -12.45 -12.57 -17.82
C ASP A 118 -13.31 -13.32 -18.85
N SER A 119 -13.31 -14.65 -18.79
CA SER A 119 -14.34 -15.42 -19.45
C SER A 119 -15.64 -15.18 -18.71
N SER A 120 -16.33 -14.08 -19.06
CA SER A 120 -17.74 -13.88 -18.79
C SER A 120 -18.51 -14.92 -19.61
N ALA A 121 -18.56 -16.14 -19.09
CA ALA A 121 -19.50 -17.15 -19.55
C ALA A 121 -20.91 -16.61 -19.29
N GLY A 122 -21.57 -16.16 -20.36
CA GLY A 122 -22.97 -15.79 -20.33
C GLY A 122 -23.81 -16.96 -19.84
N SER A 123 -24.32 -16.85 -18.62
CA SER A 123 -25.45 -17.66 -18.17
C SER A 123 -26.73 -16.94 -18.59
N SER A 124 -27.18 -17.21 -19.82
CA SER A 124 -28.59 -16.98 -20.18
C SER A 124 -29.45 -17.93 -19.35
N ALA A 125 -30.04 -17.42 -18.27
CA ALA A 125 -31.21 -18.05 -17.68
C ALA A 125 -32.39 -17.79 -18.62
N ARG A 126 -32.85 -18.87 -19.27
CA ARG A 126 -34.21 -18.98 -19.79
C ARG A 126 -35.15 -19.36 -18.67
#